data_AF-A0A848Y8W1-F1
#
_entry.id   AF-A0A848Y8W1-F1
#
_cell.length_a   1.000
_cell.length_b   1.000
_cell.length_c   1.000
_cell.angle_alpha   90.00
_cell.angle_beta   90.00
_cell.angle_gamma   90.00
#
_symmetry.space_group_name_H-M   'P 1'
#
loop_
_entity.id
_entity.type
_entity.pdbx_description
1 polymer ?
#
loop_
_entity_poly.entity_id
_entity_poly.type
_entity_poly.pdbx_seq_one_letter_code
_entity_poly.pdbx_strand_id
1 'polypeptide(L)'
;MNRMGHDMGYRRNRTVGWTDIAALFAGLAIVALSFIPWLIPHSLLSFIGGDKTGHFAGYAVVGVLALYRRRRLASALLTAGVILYLGGVIELLQGQFNRTTDLADFVANGLGLALAGIIVSSLRGVRRARRRSSVHFRSSTVS
;
A
#
# COMPACT_ATOMS: atom_id res chain seq x y z
N MET A 1 25.87 -27.11 39.21
CA MET A 1 26.21 -25.68 39.04
C MET A 1 25.48 -25.16 37.81
N ASN A 2 24.47 -24.30 38.02
CA ASN A 2 23.56 -23.76 37.00
C ASN A 2 24.27 -22.74 36.09
N ARG A 3 24.26 -22.95 34.77
CA ARG A 3 24.52 -21.86 33.81
C ARG A 3 23.19 -21.26 33.38
N MET A 4 22.79 -20.20 34.08
CA MET A 4 21.84 -19.22 33.59
C MET A 4 22.53 -18.38 32.51
N GLY A 5 22.38 -18.77 31.25
CA GLY A 5 22.73 -17.93 30.11
C GLY A 5 21.55 -17.01 29.82
N HIS A 6 21.69 -15.74 30.16
CA HIS A 6 20.79 -14.67 29.75
C HIS A 6 20.60 -14.67 28.23
N ASP A 7 19.40 -15.03 27.77
CA ASP A 7 18.96 -14.76 26.39
C ASP A 7 18.80 -13.25 26.21
N MET A 8 19.92 -12.58 25.96
CA MET A 8 19.99 -11.23 25.42
C MET A 8 19.59 -11.29 23.95
N GLY A 9 18.28 -11.37 23.71
CA GLY A 9 17.67 -11.30 22.39
C GLY A 9 17.99 -9.97 21.73
N TYR A 10 19.07 -9.97 20.94
CA TYR A 10 19.50 -8.90 20.04
C TYR A 10 18.30 -8.36 19.26
N ARG A 11 17.82 -7.18 19.65
CA ARG A 11 16.73 -6.46 19.00
C ARG A 11 17.21 -6.09 17.60
N ARG A 12 16.95 -6.98 16.64
CA ARG A 12 17.40 -6.91 15.24
C ARG A 12 17.12 -5.50 14.69
N ASN A 13 18.18 -4.71 14.57
CA ASN A 13 18.13 -3.35 14.05
C ASN A 13 17.64 -3.45 12.60
N ARG A 14 16.38 -3.09 12.35
CA ARG A 14 15.83 -3.11 10.99
C ARG A 14 16.44 -1.93 10.24
N THR A 15 17.47 -2.20 9.46
CA THR A 15 18.00 -1.26 8.48
C THR A 15 16.87 -0.83 7.54
N VAL A 16 16.75 0.48 7.29
CA VAL A 16 15.76 1.04 6.36
C VAL A 16 15.98 0.40 5.00
N GLY A 17 14.99 -0.36 4.53
CA GLY A 17 15.12 -1.10 3.27
C GLY A 17 14.69 -0.24 2.10
N TRP A 18 15.13 -0.61 0.89
CA TRP A 18 14.64 -0.04 -0.38
C TRP A 18 13.10 -0.02 -0.50
N THR A 19 12.40 -0.86 0.25
CA THR A 19 10.94 -0.91 0.31
C THR A 19 10.32 0.21 1.13
N ASP A 20 11.03 0.65 2.16
CA ASP A 20 10.61 1.77 3.00
C ASP A 20 10.90 3.09 2.26
N ILE A 21 11.99 3.14 1.49
CA ILE A 21 12.27 4.21 0.52
C ILE A 21 11.19 4.25 -0.57
N ALA A 22 10.79 3.10 -1.13
CA ALA A 22 9.72 3.03 -2.13
C ALA A 22 8.35 3.44 -1.56
N ALA A 23 8.06 3.09 -0.30
CA ALA A 23 6.84 3.52 0.38
C ALA A 23 6.85 5.03 0.67
N LEU A 24 8.02 5.60 1.04
CA LEU A 24 8.22 7.04 1.18
C LEU A 24 8.04 7.76 -0.16
N PHE A 25 8.64 7.24 -1.24
CA PHE A 25 8.46 7.77 -2.59
C PHE A 25 7.01 7.65 -3.07
N ALA A 26 6.32 6.56 -2.74
CA ALA A 26 4.90 6.40 -3.09
C ALA A 26 4.00 7.34 -2.29
N GLY A 27 4.30 7.57 -1.00
CA GLY A 27 3.64 8.61 -0.20
C GLY A 27 3.91 9.99 -0.75
N LEU A 28 5.15 10.29 -1.14
CA LEU A 28 5.52 11.55 -1.79
C LEU A 28 4.84 11.71 -3.16
N ALA A 29 4.70 10.63 -3.91
CA ALA A 29 3.97 10.61 -5.17
C ALA A 29 2.48 10.86 -4.95
N ILE A 30 1.84 10.24 -3.94
CA ILE A 30 0.45 10.56 -3.57
C ILE A 30 0.32 12.05 -3.27
N VAL A 31 1.21 12.59 -2.41
CA VAL A 31 1.22 14.01 -2.07
C VAL A 31 1.34 14.87 -3.32
N ALA A 32 2.33 14.61 -4.17
CA ALA A 32 2.56 15.38 -5.41
C ALA A 32 1.39 15.26 -6.39
N LEU A 33 0.87 14.05 -6.63
CA LEU A 33 -0.26 13.78 -7.52
C LEU A 33 -1.56 14.41 -7.00
N SER A 34 -1.76 14.48 -5.68
CA SER A 34 -2.89 15.19 -5.07
C SER A 34 -2.82 16.71 -5.21
N PHE A 35 -1.64 17.27 -5.50
CA PHE A 35 -1.49 18.69 -5.86
C PHE A 35 -1.58 18.94 -7.37
N ILE A 36 -1.48 17.95 -8.26
CA ILE A 36 -1.62 18.17 -9.72
C ILE A 36 -2.99 18.78 -10.10
N PRO A 37 -4.12 18.38 -9.48
CA PRO A 37 -5.40 19.02 -9.73
C PRO A 37 -5.49 20.50 -9.30
N TRP A 38 -4.46 21.06 -8.65
CA TRP A 38 -4.31 22.50 -8.42
C TRP A 38 -4.01 23.27 -9.71
N LEU A 39 -3.40 22.62 -10.70
CA LEU A 39 -3.02 23.21 -11.99
C LEU A 39 -4.19 23.25 -13.01
N ILE A 40 -5.31 22.57 -12.73
CA ILE A 40 -6.44 22.46 -13.64
C ILE A 40 -7.70 23.01 -12.94
N PRO A 41 -8.44 23.95 -13.56
CA PRO A 41 -9.68 24.48 -13.01
C PRO A 41 -10.65 23.34 -12.63
N HIS A 42 -11.13 23.36 -11.38
CA HIS A 42 -11.97 22.30 -10.81
C HIS A 42 -13.26 22.07 -11.64
N SER A 43 -13.74 23.10 -12.33
CA SER A 43 -14.89 23.05 -13.24
C SER A 43 -14.71 22.17 -14.48
N LEU A 44 -13.47 21.93 -14.92
CA LEU A 44 -13.17 21.06 -16.07
C LEU A 44 -12.99 19.59 -15.66
N LEU A 45 -12.54 19.33 -14.42
CA LEU A 45 -12.33 17.98 -13.91
C LEU A 45 -13.64 17.35 -13.37
N SER A 46 -14.51 18.17 -12.77
CA SER A 46 -15.78 17.72 -12.19
C SER A 46 -16.80 17.23 -13.22
N PHE A 47 -16.75 17.76 -14.45
CA PHE A 47 -17.64 17.36 -15.56
C PHE A 47 -17.39 15.91 -16.04
N ILE A 48 -16.22 15.34 -15.78
CA ILE A 48 -15.81 14.02 -16.33
C ILE A 48 -15.91 12.89 -15.31
N GLY A 49 -16.20 13.16 -14.02
CA GLY A 49 -16.10 12.11 -12.98
C GLY A 49 -14.67 11.55 -12.83
N GLY A 50 -13.68 12.25 -13.40
CA GLY A 50 -12.27 11.87 -13.44
C GLY A 50 -11.57 11.97 -12.08
N ASP A 51 -12.10 12.81 -11.18
CA ASP A 51 -11.53 12.99 -9.83
C ASP A 51 -11.58 11.67 -9.05
N LYS A 52 -12.78 11.06 -8.95
CA LYS A 52 -13.02 9.84 -8.15
C LYS A 52 -12.34 8.59 -8.69
N THR A 53 -12.35 8.45 -10.02
CA THR A 53 -11.66 7.33 -10.69
C THR A 53 -10.15 7.46 -10.56
N GLY A 54 -9.61 8.69 -10.60
CA GLY A 54 -8.21 8.97 -10.31
C GLY A 54 -7.82 8.62 -8.88
N HIS A 55 -8.64 9.00 -7.90
CA HIS A 55 -8.48 8.63 -6.48
C HIS A 55 -8.43 7.11 -6.29
N PHE A 56 -9.42 6.39 -6.82
CA PHE A 56 -9.48 4.94 -6.75
C PHE A 56 -8.26 4.25 -7.40
N ALA A 57 -7.92 4.62 -8.64
CA ALA A 57 -6.82 4.00 -9.37
C ALA A 57 -5.46 4.32 -8.75
N GLY A 58 -5.25 5.56 -8.31
CA GLY A 58 -4.02 6.00 -7.66
C GLY A 58 -3.74 5.22 -6.37
N TYR A 59 -4.75 5.09 -5.51
CA TYR A 59 -4.61 4.34 -4.26
C TYR A 59 -4.46 2.83 -4.49
N ALA A 60 -5.06 2.27 -5.55
CA ALA A 60 -4.82 0.89 -5.94
C ALA A 60 -3.36 0.65 -6.35
N VAL A 61 -2.78 1.50 -7.19
CA VAL A 61 -1.38 1.36 -7.64
C VAL A 61 -0.42 1.50 -6.46
N VAL A 62 -0.57 2.55 -5.66
CA VAL A 62 0.31 2.79 -4.51
C VAL A 62 0.15 1.68 -3.46
N GLY A 63 -1.09 1.26 -3.20
CA GLY A 63 -1.39 0.13 -2.34
C GLY A 63 -0.67 -1.13 -2.81
N VAL A 64 -0.70 -1.46 -4.10
CA VAL A 64 -0.02 -2.66 -4.62
C VAL A 64 1.48 -2.55 -4.38
N LEU A 65 2.10 -1.43 -4.76
CA LEU A 65 3.54 -1.21 -4.60
C LEU A 65 3.98 -1.33 -3.13
N ALA A 66 3.24 -0.69 -2.22
CA ALA A 66 3.55 -0.66 -0.80
C ALA A 66 3.30 -2.00 -0.10
N LEU A 67 2.21 -2.70 -0.44
CA LEU A 67 1.81 -3.94 0.23
C LEU A 67 2.52 -5.17 -0.32
N TYR A 68 2.97 -5.15 -1.59
CA TYR A 68 3.48 -6.33 -2.29
C TYR A 68 4.61 -7.05 -1.54
N ARG A 69 5.50 -6.33 -0.86
CA ARG A 69 6.63 -6.90 -0.12
C ARG A 69 6.32 -7.17 1.37
N ARG A 70 5.20 -6.69 1.91
CA ARG A 70 4.81 -6.86 3.33
C ARG A 70 4.29 -8.27 3.60
N ARG A 71 5.16 -9.16 4.10
CA ARG A 71 4.83 -10.58 4.31
C ARG A 71 3.99 -10.86 5.54
N ARG A 72 4.06 -10.00 6.57
CA ARG A 72 3.26 -10.13 7.80
C ARG A 72 2.01 -9.29 7.68
N LEU A 73 0.85 -9.84 8.07
CA LEU A 73 -0.43 -9.14 8.03
C LEU A 73 -0.38 -7.83 8.82
N ALA A 74 0.14 -7.85 10.05
CA ALA A 74 0.29 -6.64 10.87
C ALA A 74 1.08 -5.51 10.17
N SER A 75 2.16 -5.85 9.46
CA SER A 75 2.94 -4.86 8.70
C SER A 75 2.22 -4.32 7.47
N ALA A 76 1.39 -5.16 6.83
CA ALA A 76 0.57 -4.76 5.70
C ALA A 76 -0.56 -3.83 6.14
N LEU A 77 -1.26 -4.18 7.24
CA LEU A 77 -2.30 -3.35 7.84
C LEU A 77 -1.77 -2.00 8.32
N LEU A 78 -0.61 -1.98 8.98
CA LEU A 78 0.03 -0.73 9.40
C LEU A 78 0.40 0.15 8.19
N THR A 79 0.94 -0.46 7.12
CA THR A 79 1.24 0.29 5.88
C THR A 79 -0.03 0.85 5.24
N ALA A 80 -1.11 0.06 5.18
CA ALA A 80 -2.39 0.50 4.65
C ALA A 80 -3.01 1.63 5.48
N GLY A 81 -2.96 1.51 6.82
CA GLY A 81 -3.45 2.55 7.73
C GLY A 81 -2.69 3.87 7.57
N VAL A 82 -1.37 3.83 7.41
CA VAL A 82 -0.56 5.04 7.14
C VAL A 82 -0.96 5.70 5.80
N ILE A 83 -1.16 4.91 4.75
CA ILE A 83 -1.58 5.42 3.44
C ILE A 83 -2.95 6.10 3.53
N LEU A 84 -3.93 5.49 4.20
CA LEU A 84 -5.26 6.09 4.36
C LEU A 84 -5.25 7.32 5.26
N TYR A 85 -4.50 7.28 6.36
CA TYR A 85 -4.37 8.43 7.25
C TYR A 85 -3.79 9.63 6.51
N LEU A 86 -2.69 9.43 5.77
CA LEU A 86 -2.08 10.48 4.97
C LEU A 86 -3.05 11.00 3.90
N GLY A 87 -3.82 10.11 3.26
CA GLY A 87 -4.86 10.48 2.31
C GLY A 87 -5.95 11.37 2.89
N GLY A 88 -6.48 11.00 4.05
CA GLY A 88 -7.48 11.82 4.75
C GLY A 88 -6.93 13.17 5.20
N VAL A 89 -5.66 13.24 5.64
CA VAL A 89 -5.01 14.52 5.98
C VAL A 89 -4.89 15.42 4.74
N ILE A 90 -4.51 14.86 3.58
CA ILE A 90 -4.42 15.61 2.32
C ILE A 90 -5.80 16.15 1.92
N GLU A 91 -6.84 15.35 2.06
CA GLU A 91 -8.23 15.74 1.73
C GLU A 91 -8.73 16.88 2.62
N LEU A 92 -8.46 16.82 3.93
CA LEU A 92 -8.75 17.92 4.86
C LEU A 92 -7.97 19.20 4.51
N LEU A 93 -6.71 19.07 4.11
CA LEU A 93 -5.90 20.21 3.66
C LEU A 93 -6.44 20.81 2.37
N GLN A 94 -6.85 20.00 1.40
CA GLN A 94 -7.50 20.47 0.16
C GLN A 94 -8.76 21.29 0.46
N GLY A 95 -9.52 20.93 1.51
CA GLY A 95 -10.66 21.70 2.01
C GLY A 95 -10.36 23.17 2.33
N GLN A 96 -9.13 23.48 2.73
CA GLN A 96 -8.71 24.85 3.07
C GLN A 96 -8.38 25.71 1.84
N PHE A 97 -8.29 25.12 0.65
CA PHE A 97 -7.88 25.78 -0.60
C PHE A 97 -9.00 25.82 -1.65
N ASN A 98 -10.25 26.06 -1.24
CA ASN A 98 -11.44 26.12 -2.12
C ASN A 98 -11.77 24.81 -2.86
N ARG A 99 -11.38 23.65 -2.33
CA ARG A 99 -11.94 22.35 -2.77
C ARG A 99 -12.97 21.84 -1.77
N THR A 100 -14.00 21.16 -2.27
CA THR A 100 -14.96 20.47 -1.42
C THR A 100 -14.30 19.21 -0.86
N THR A 101 -14.21 19.10 0.46
CA THR A 101 -13.98 17.81 1.12
C THR A 101 -15.18 16.92 0.83
N ASP A 102 -15.05 16.01 -0.13
CA ASP A 102 -16.09 15.04 -0.47
C ASP A 102 -15.72 13.69 0.15
N LEU A 103 -16.51 13.24 1.13
CA LEU A 103 -16.36 11.93 1.75
C LEU A 103 -16.28 10.80 0.70
N ALA A 104 -16.86 10.98 -0.49
CA ALA A 104 -16.75 10.03 -1.58
C ALA A 104 -15.30 9.85 -2.10
N ASP A 105 -14.44 10.86 -2.03
CA ASP A 105 -13.04 10.77 -2.41
C ASP A 105 -12.26 9.95 -1.39
N PHE A 106 -12.53 10.16 -0.09
CA PHE A 106 -12.02 9.29 0.97
C PHE A 106 -12.44 7.83 0.78
N VAL A 107 -13.71 7.59 0.43
CA VAL A 107 -14.21 6.24 0.12
C VAL A 107 -13.50 5.66 -1.10
N ALA A 108 -13.31 6.44 -2.17
CA ALA A 108 -12.59 5.99 -3.37
C ALA A 108 -11.15 5.58 -3.05
N ASN A 109 -10.45 6.35 -2.21
CA ASN A 109 -9.12 6.03 -1.70
C ASN A 109 -9.11 4.68 -0.94
N GLY A 110 -10.09 4.49 -0.05
CA GLY A 110 -10.30 3.25 0.70
C GLY A 110 -10.53 2.02 -0.19
N LEU A 111 -11.41 2.15 -1.17
CA LEU A 111 -11.74 1.07 -2.12
C LEU A 111 -10.54 0.71 -3.00
N GLY A 112 -9.78 1.70 -3.47
CA GLY A 112 -8.54 1.48 -4.22
C GLY A 112 -7.52 0.68 -3.42
N LEU A 113 -7.32 1.06 -2.15
CA LEU A 113 -6.40 0.36 -1.26
C LEU A 113 -6.87 -1.06 -0.91
N ALA A 114 -8.19 -1.27 -0.77
CA ALA A 114 -8.75 -2.61 -0.59
C ALA A 114 -8.49 -3.50 -1.81
N LEU A 115 -8.69 -2.97 -3.02
CA LEU A 115 -8.38 -3.67 -4.27
C LEU A 115 -6.89 -4.07 -4.33
N ALA A 116 -5.99 -3.17 -3.91
CA ALA A 116 -4.57 -3.51 -3.83
C ALA A 116 -4.28 -4.71 -2.92
N GLY A 117 -4.95 -4.78 -1.76
CA GLY A 117 -4.86 -5.91 -0.85
C GLY A 117 -5.29 -7.24 -1.49
N ILE A 118 -6.39 -7.21 -2.26
CA ILE A 118 -6.89 -8.36 -3.03
C ILE A 118 -5.85 -8.79 -4.07
N ILE A 119 -5.37 -7.86 -4.91
CA ILE A 119 -4.37 -8.14 -5.96
C ILE A 119 -3.12 -8.80 -5.36
N VAL A 120 -2.56 -8.20 -4.30
CA VAL A 120 -1.35 -8.72 -3.66
C VAL A 120 -1.58 -10.12 -3.07
N SER A 121 -2.75 -10.37 -2.48
CA SER A 121 -3.11 -11.67 -1.91
C SER A 121 -3.23 -12.75 -2.98
N SER A 122 -3.90 -12.46 -4.09
CA SER A 122 -4.05 -13.36 -5.24
C SER A 122 -2.70 -13.71 -5.86
N LEU A 123 -1.83 -12.71 -6.09
CA LEU A 123 -0.47 -12.93 -6.62
C LEU A 123 0.37 -13.83 -5.71
N ARG A 124 0.21 -13.71 -4.39
CA ARG A 124 0.89 -14.58 -3.41
C ARG A 124 0.32 -15.99 -3.39
N GLY A 125 -1.00 -16.14 -3.53
CA GLY A 125 -1.67 -17.44 -3.64
C GLY A 125 -1.13 -18.25 -4.82
N VAL A 126 -1.09 -17.64 -6.02
CA VAL A 126 -0.56 -18.28 -7.23
C VAL A 126 0.90 -18.71 -7.06
N ARG A 127 1.75 -17.87 -6.44
CA ARG A 127 3.16 -18.21 -6.18
C ARG A 127 3.34 -19.34 -5.19
N ARG A 128 2.49 -19.43 -4.17
CA ARG A 128 2.50 -20.53 -3.20
C ARG A 128 2.08 -21.84 -3.85
N ALA A 129 1.05 -21.81 -4.70
CA ALA A 129 0.60 -22.97 -5.47
C ALA A 129 1.72 -23.51 -6.37
N ARG A 130 2.35 -22.65 -7.18
CA ARG A 130 3.46 -23.04 -8.07
C ARG A 130 4.67 -23.62 -7.34
N ARG A 131 5.00 -23.11 -6.15
CA ARG A 131 6.11 -23.64 -5.33
C ARG A 131 5.82 -25.02 -4.73
N ARG A 132 4.56 -25.37 -4.49
CA ARG A 132 4.17 -26.70 -3.99
C ARG A 132 4.29 -27.76 -5.09
N SER A 133 3.91 -27.43 -6.32
CA SER A 133 3.97 -28.33 -7.47
C SER A 133 5.40 -28.75 -7.84
N SER A 134 6.36 -27.82 -7.76
CA SER A 134 7.77 -28.10 -8.09
C SER A 134 8.51 -28.93 -7.03
N VAL A 135 8.04 -28.94 -5.79
CA VAL A 135 8.61 -29.80 -4.73
C VAL A 135 8.16 -31.25 -4.92
N HIS A 136 6.90 -31.47 -5.32
CA HIS A 136 6.33 -32.82 -5.48
C HIS A 136 6.89 -33.59 -6.70
N PHE A 137 7.22 -32.88 -7.79
CA PHE A 137 7.85 -33.49 -8.97
C PHE A 137 9.29 -33.95 -8.72
N ARG A 138 10.00 -33.29 -7.80
CA ARG A 138 11.41 -33.60 -7.50
C ARG A 138 11.59 -34.80 -6.59
N SER A 139 10.55 -35.20 -5.83
CA SER A 139 10.58 -36.39 -4.97
C SER A 139 10.17 -37.67 -5.69
N SER A 140 9.60 -37.59 -6.90
CA SER A 140 9.15 -38.72 -7.71
C SER A 140 10.14 -39.17 -8.78
N THR A 141 11.25 -38.43 -8.95
CA THR A 141 12.31 -38.68 -9.94
C THR A 141 13.60 -39.26 -9.32
N VAL A 142 13.62 -39.50 -8.00
CA VAL A 142 14.80 -39.98 -7.25
C VAL A 142 14.56 -41.38 -6.63
N SER A 143 13.49 -42.07 -7.03
CA SER A 143 13.17 -43.44 -6.62
C SER A 143 13.38 -44.40 -7.76
#